data_AF-A0A815W4I0-F1
#
_entry.id   AF-A0A815W4I0-F1
#
_cell.length_a   1.000
_cell.length_b   1.000
_cell.length_c   1.000
_cell.angle_alpha   90.00
_cell.angle_beta   90.00
_cell.angle_gamma   90.00
#
_symmetry.space_group_name_H-M   'P 1'
#
loop_
_entity.id
_entity.type
_entity.pdbx_description
1 polymer ?
#
loop_
_entity_poly.entity_id
_entity_poly.type
_entity_poly.pdbx_seq_one_letter_code
_entity_poly.pdbx_strand_id
1 'polypeptide(L)'
;MPESFRWINQPRRLSRTSSRSGANQHYKHAGQSEKFRVQLNVAGFDPTSIKTHVEDRKVIVEAKQEDRESDGDFHIQELRKTYELPEHAGM
;
A
#
# COMPACT_ATOMS: atom_id res chain seq x y z
N MET A 1 2.55 -12.49 -14.84
CA MET A 1 1.68 -11.98 -13.76
C MET A 1 1.76 -13.00 -12.62
N PRO A 2 2.25 -12.67 -11.41
CA PRO A 2 2.31 -13.67 -10.35
C PRO A 2 0.90 -14.07 -9.92
N GLU A 3 0.65 -15.39 -9.80
CA GLU A 3 -0.67 -16.00 -9.59
C GLU A 3 -1.19 -15.92 -8.15
N SER A 4 -0.43 -15.38 -7.19
CA SER A 4 -0.92 -15.25 -5.82
C SER A 4 -0.30 -14.07 -5.07
N PHE A 5 -1.11 -13.03 -4.85
CA PHE A 5 -0.82 -11.95 -3.92
C PHE A 5 -1.40 -12.31 -2.55
N ARG A 6 -0.55 -12.60 -1.55
CA ARG A 6 -0.98 -12.89 -0.18
C ARG A 6 -0.99 -11.61 0.66
N TRP A 7 -2.18 -11.23 1.12
CA TRP A 7 -2.39 -10.07 1.98
C TRP A 7 -1.70 -10.24 3.35
N ILE A 8 -0.98 -9.22 3.81
CA ILE A 8 -0.46 -9.13 5.20
C ILE A 8 -1.60 -8.89 6.21
N ASN A 9 -2.79 -8.49 5.75
CA ASN A 9 -4.00 -8.31 6.57
C ASN A 9 -5.22 -8.98 5.93
N GLN A 10 -5.28 -10.32 5.93
CA GLN A 10 -6.52 -11.02 5.58
C GLN A 10 -7.55 -10.80 6.71
N PRO A 11 -8.73 -10.19 6.45
CA PRO A 11 -9.77 -10.15 7.47
C PRO A 11 -10.16 -11.59 7.79
N ARG A 12 -10.09 -11.96 9.07
CA ARG A 12 -10.54 -13.28 9.56
C ARG A 12 -11.92 -13.54 8.99
N ARG A 13 -12.01 -14.45 8.03
CA ARG A 13 -13.28 -14.95 7.52
C ARG A 13 -13.92 -15.72 8.67
N LEU A 14 -14.81 -15.07 9.42
CA LEU A 14 -15.55 -15.73 10.49
C LEU A 14 -16.33 -16.90 9.86
N SER A 15 -16.06 -18.10 10.37
CA SER A 15 -16.62 -19.36 9.90
C SER A 15 -18.15 -19.35 9.98
N ARG A 16 -18.80 -19.76 8.89
CA ARG A 16 -20.22 -20.13 8.87
C ARG A 16 -20.46 -21.24 9.88
N THR A 17 -21.17 -20.95 10.97
CA THR A 17 -21.97 -21.97 11.66
C THR A 17 -23.42 -21.67 11.32
N SER A 18 -24.00 -22.56 10.52
CA SER A 18 -25.41 -22.49 10.13
C SER A 18 -26.26 -23.04 11.26
N SER A 19 -27.01 -22.18 11.93
CA SER A 19 -28.22 -22.57 12.66
C SER A 19 -29.43 -21.80 12.12
N ARG A 20 -30.37 -22.58 11.58
CA ARG A 20 -31.69 -22.16 11.10
C ARG A 20 -32.47 -21.48 12.23
N SER A 21 -32.86 -20.24 12.05
CA SER A 21 -34.26 -19.77 12.19
C SER A 21 -34.33 -18.29 11.84
N GLY A 22 -35.46 -17.89 11.25
CA GLY A 22 -35.65 -16.59 10.63
C GLY A 22 -35.50 -15.42 11.59
N ALA A 23 -34.59 -14.52 11.24
CA ALA A 23 -34.67 -13.11 11.58
C ALA A 23 -34.05 -12.38 10.38
N ASN A 24 -34.73 -11.34 9.90
CA ASN A 24 -34.21 -10.44 8.88
C ASN A 24 -32.91 -9.83 9.46
N GLN A 25 -31.76 -10.42 9.13
CA GLN A 25 -30.48 -9.93 9.62
C GLN A 25 -30.16 -8.68 8.82
N HIS A 26 -30.56 -7.53 9.37
CA HIS A 26 -29.98 -6.25 9.02
C HIS A 26 -28.52 -6.29 9.50
N TYR A 27 -27.64 -6.84 8.66
CA TYR A 27 -26.20 -6.74 8.87
C TYR A 27 -25.85 -5.27 8.71
N LYS A 28 -25.87 -4.51 9.80
CA LYS A 28 -25.05 -3.30 9.85
C LYS A 28 -23.63 -3.80 9.64
N HIS A 29 -23.08 -3.61 8.45
CA HIS A 29 -21.66 -3.77 8.22
C HIS A 29 -20.98 -2.90 9.27
N ALA A 30 -20.50 -3.52 10.36
CA ALA A 30 -19.76 -2.83 11.39
C ALA A 30 -18.53 -2.25 10.69
N GLY A 31 -18.55 -0.93 10.53
CA GLY A 31 -17.53 -0.05 9.99
C GLY A 31 -16.51 -0.72 9.08
N GLN A 32 -16.76 -0.74 7.77
CA GLN A 32 -15.62 -0.77 6.87
C GLN A 32 -14.89 0.56 7.05
N SER A 33 -13.83 0.56 7.87
CA SER A 33 -12.93 1.69 7.95
C SER A 33 -12.45 2.00 6.55
N GLU A 34 -12.61 3.25 6.13
CA GLU A 34 -12.17 3.71 4.82
C GLU A 34 -10.65 3.58 4.75
N LYS A 35 -10.14 2.83 3.76
CA LYS A 35 -8.72 2.58 3.61
C LYS A 35 -8.19 3.42 2.46
N PHE A 36 -7.17 4.22 2.75
CA PHE A 36 -6.41 4.92 1.72
C PHE A 36 -5.33 4.01 1.14
N ARG A 37 -5.22 3.95 -0.19
CA ARG A 37 -4.19 3.16 -0.90
C ARG A 37 -3.65 3.93 -2.08
N VAL A 38 -2.32 3.96 -2.18
CA VAL A 38 -1.58 4.49 -3.33
C VAL A 38 -0.86 3.34 -4.05
N GLN A 39 -0.80 3.42 -5.38
CA GLN A 39 0.04 2.55 -6.21
C GLN A 39 0.95 3.45 -7.06
N LEU A 40 2.25 3.16 -7.04
CA LEU A 40 3.26 3.90 -7.77
C LEU A 40 4.14 2.91 -8.52
N ASN A 41 4.37 3.15 -9.81
CA ASN A 41 5.35 2.41 -10.58
C ASN A 41 6.75 2.93 -10.22
N VAL A 42 7.61 2.02 -9.75
CA VAL A 42 8.99 2.28 -9.31
C VAL A 42 9.99 1.43 -10.10
N ALA A 43 9.60 0.95 -11.29
CA ALA A 43 10.49 0.18 -12.15
C ALA A 43 11.77 0.98 -12.46
N GLY A 44 12.92 0.29 -12.39
CA GLY A 44 14.24 0.90 -12.57
C GLY A 44 14.99 1.20 -11.27
N PHE A 45 14.29 1.26 -10.13
CA PHE A 45 14.91 1.47 -8.82
C PHE A 45 15.16 0.15 -8.07
N ASP A 46 16.29 0.06 -7.38
CA ASP A 46 16.58 -1.00 -6.41
C ASP A 46 15.63 -0.87 -5.22
N PRO A 47 14.97 -1.95 -4.77
CA PRO A 47 14.02 -1.91 -3.67
C PRO A 47 14.58 -1.32 -2.36
N THR A 48 15.89 -1.47 -2.11
CA THR A 48 16.56 -0.94 -0.91
C THR A 48 16.82 0.57 -0.98
N SER A 49 16.82 1.15 -2.19
CA SER A 49 16.95 2.60 -2.40
C SER A 49 15.64 3.35 -2.14
N ILE A 50 14.51 2.64 -2.15
CA ILE A 50 13.17 3.21 -1.98
C ILE A 50 12.88 3.41 -0.49
N LYS A 51 12.57 4.65 -0.11
CA LYS A 51 12.20 5.05 1.24
C LYS A 51 10.78 5.58 1.24
N THR A 52 10.01 5.17 2.25
CA THR A 52 8.65 5.67 2.48
C THR A 52 8.54 6.19 3.89
N HIS A 53 8.00 7.39 4.06
CA HIS A 53 7.69 7.96 5.37
C HIS A 53 6.38 8.74 5.32
N VAL A 54 5.81 8.98 6.50
CA VAL A 54 4.62 9.81 6.66
C VAL A 54 5.00 11.02 7.49
N GLU A 55 4.74 12.21 6.97
CA GLU A 55 5.00 13.49 7.61
C GLU A 55 3.88 14.47 7.23
N ASP A 56 3.42 15.31 8.15
CA ASP A 56 2.44 16.36 7.89
C ASP A 56 1.18 15.92 7.12
N ARG A 57 0.61 14.76 7.50
CA ARG A 57 -0.53 14.12 6.80
C ARG A 57 -0.25 13.85 5.31
N LYS A 58 0.99 13.50 4.98
CA LYS A 58 1.39 13.12 3.62
C LYS A 58 2.17 11.82 3.65
N VAL A 59 1.88 10.95 2.69
CA VAL A 59 2.75 9.82 2.37
C VAL A 59 3.78 10.31 1.38
N ILE A 60 5.06 10.18 1.74
CA ILE A 60 6.19 10.58 0.92
C ILE A 60 6.94 9.32 0.51
N VAL A 61 7.18 9.17 -0.79
CA VAL A 61 7.95 8.09 -1.40
C VAL A 61 9.15 8.70 -2.11
N GLU A 62 10.34 8.27 -1.73
CA GLU A 62 11.62 8.76 -2.24
C GLU A 62 12.47 7.60 -2.73
N ALA A 63 13.17 7.77 -3.84
CA ALA A 63 14.19 6.84 -4.31
C ALA A 63 15.29 7.61 -5.02
N LYS A 64 16.54 7.20 -4.80
CA LYS A 64 17.71 7.74 -5.49
C LYS A 64 18.67 6.62 -5.79
N GLN A 65 19.07 6.49 -7.05
CA GLN A 65 19.98 5.46 -7.53
C GLN A 65 21.04 6.09 -8.43
N GLU A 66 22.28 5.63 -8.27
CA GLU A 66 23.43 5.97 -9.10
C GLU A 66 24.04 4.65 -9.58
N ASP A 67 23.96 4.40 -10.88
CA ASP A 67 24.58 3.25 -11.52
C ASP A 67 25.82 3.72 -12.28
N ARG A 68 26.94 3.01 -12.10
CA ARG A 68 28.16 3.26 -12.86
C ARG A 68 28.24 2.32 -14.04
N GLU A 69 28.41 2.88 -15.22
CA GLU A 69 28.61 2.14 -16.46
C GLU A 69 30.08 1.76 -16.62
N SER A 70 30.35 0.74 -17.44
CA SER A 70 31.68 0.17 -17.61
C SER A 70 32.67 1.08 -18.35
N ASP A 71 32.16 2.05 -19.11
CA ASP A 71 32.92 3.07 -19.83
C ASP A 71 33.32 4.27 -18.96
N GLY A 72 32.87 4.30 -17.70
CA GLY A 72 33.13 5.36 -16.75
C GLY A 72 32.01 6.40 -16.64
N ASP A 73 30.94 6.27 -17.44
CA ASP A 73 29.76 7.10 -17.31
C ASP A 73 28.92 6.71 -16.09
N PHE A 74 28.06 7.62 -15.65
CA PHE A 74 27.15 7.40 -14.54
C PHE A 74 25.72 7.74 -14.93
N HIS A 75 24.80 6.88 -14.52
CA HIS A 75 23.38 7.08 -14.67
C HIS A 75 22.75 7.34 -13.29
N ILE A 76 22.16 8.52 -13.11
CA ILE A 76 21.50 8.90 -11.85
C ILE A 76 20.00 9.03 -12.09
N GLN A 77 19.22 8.30 -11.29
CA GLN A 77 17.75 8.41 -11.26
C GLN A 77 17.30 8.86 -9.87
N GLU A 78 16.32 9.77 -9.84
CA GLU A 78 15.70 10.26 -8.61
C GLU A 78 14.18 10.31 -8.77
N LEU A 79 13.47 9.85 -7.74
CA LEU A 79 12.02 9.87 -7.64
C LEU A 79 11.62 10.45 -6.30
N ARG A 80 10.72 11.45 -6.31
CA ARG A 80 10.02 11.93 -5.13
C ARG A 80 8.54 12.12 -5.44
N LYS A 81 7.67 11.42 -4.71
CA LYS A 81 6.22 11.52 -4.84
C LYS A 81 5.57 11.70 -3.47
N THR A 82 4.61 12.61 -3.42
CA THR A 82 3.91 13.01 -2.21
C THR A 82 2.42 12.88 -2.42
N TYR A 83 1.73 12.25 -1.48
CA TYR A 83 0.29 12.04 -1.51
C TYR A 83 -0.33 12.55 -0.22
N GLU A 84 -1.32 13.43 -0.31
CA GLU A 84 -2.06 13.90 0.85
C GLU A 84 -2.93 12.78 1.41
N LEU A 85 -2.87 12.61 2.73
CA LEU A 85 -3.73 11.69 3.44
C LEU A 85 -5.11 12.34 3.65
N PRO A 86 -6.20 11.57 3.46
CA PRO A 86 -7.54 12.00 3.87
C PRO A 86 -7.57 12.41 5.35
N GLU A 87 -8.47 13.32 5.72
CA GLU A 87 -8.56 13.88 7.07
C GLU A 87 -8.70 12.82 8.18
N HIS A 88 -9.31 11.70 7.86
CA HIS A 88 -9.61 10.58 8.75
C HIS A 88 -8.55 9.46 8.69
N ALA A 89 -7.52 9.58 7.85
CA ALA A 89 -6.44 8.59 7.77
C ALA A 89 -5.41 8.84 8.87
N GLY A 90 -5.34 7.93 9.86
CA GLY A 90 -4.41 7.99 10.98
C GLY A 90 -5.06 8.23 12.35
N MET A 91 -6.40 8.28 12.42
CA MET A 91 -7.15 8.15 13.69
C MET A 91 -7.23 6.70 14.17
#